data_AF-A0A3B9R8B8-F1
#
_entry.id   AF-A0A3B9R8B8-F1
#
_cell.length_a   1.000
_cell.length_b   1.000
_cell.length_c   1.000
_cell.angle_alpha   90.00
_cell.angle_beta   90.00
_cell.angle_gamma   90.00
#
_symmetry.space_group_name_H-M   'P 1'
#
loop_
_entity.id
_entity.type
_entity.pdbx_description
1 polymer ?
#
loop_
_entity_poly.entity_id
_entity_poly.type
_entity_poly.pdbx_seq_one_letter_code
_entity_poly.pdbx_strand_id
1 'polypeptide(L)'
;MATGTLIKRKPSKQTEVWEFEDFFRKKWMFKDEAWLAEHIKMLKEIGPVGYLKGHGADDNTMWIDTFKIKGQLATTFPQSPEFIEKVTDYCLEHYNKTKPYAHFDWELSNMIIDNDNITLLDWDNCAIYPEGQIIDKMDADFKKAFADKFDSEQFRKRIASETKTLPKKAPTEKLKFVLELYSEYWKNPPIAEIYVNQESKFKASIKGTKDNPDVITFEHEFTEGETWELMIDRYNKSEKETNFVDGKILNDQLLYIKNVEIDEINIGAIVYEFVYKPRYPVRWAQQQKEAGNVLPKTLKNATILGHNGTWTLQLKSPFYMWLLENLY
;
A
#
# COMPACT_ATOMS: atom_id res chain seq x y z
N MET A 1 -16.40 13.87 26.50
CA MET A 1 -16.33 12.44 26.12
C MET A 1 -17.30 12.24 24.98
N ALA A 2 -16.87 11.70 23.84
CA ALA A 2 -17.80 11.38 22.76
C ALA A 2 -18.81 10.33 23.27
N THR A 3 -20.10 10.64 23.22
CA THR A 3 -21.17 9.71 23.60
C THR A 3 -21.52 8.85 22.41
N GLY A 4 -21.05 7.60 22.39
CA GLY A 4 -21.44 6.61 21.39
C GLY A 4 -22.85 6.08 21.65
N THR A 5 -23.55 5.68 20.59
CA THR A 5 -24.87 5.02 20.64
C THR A 5 -24.69 3.52 20.44
N LEU A 6 -25.24 2.69 21.33
CA LEU A 6 -25.24 1.24 21.15
C LEU A 6 -26.22 0.87 20.03
N ILE A 7 -25.72 0.33 18.91
CA ILE A 7 -26.53 -0.03 17.74
C ILE A 7 -26.76 -1.55 17.62
N LYS A 8 -25.91 -2.36 18.25
CA LYS A 8 -26.03 -3.83 18.20
C LYS A 8 -25.45 -4.48 19.44
N ARG A 9 -26.17 -5.46 20.02
CA ARG A 9 -25.68 -6.30 21.11
C ARG A 9 -25.97 -7.77 20.80
N LYS A 10 -24.96 -8.63 20.87
CA LYS A 10 -25.09 -10.09 20.69
C LYS A 10 -24.57 -10.79 21.94
N PRO A 11 -25.42 -11.03 22.96
CA PRO A 11 -25.00 -11.65 24.22
C PRO A 11 -24.33 -13.02 24.04
N SER A 12 -24.85 -13.85 23.13
CA SER A 12 -24.29 -15.18 22.82
C SER A 12 -22.87 -15.14 22.25
N LYS A 13 -22.51 -14.04 21.57
CA LYS A 13 -21.17 -13.79 21.04
C LYS A 13 -20.34 -12.87 21.92
N GLN A 14 -20.85 -12.45 23.07
CA GLN A 14 -20.20 -11.50 23.98
C GLN A 14 -19.71 -10.23 23.24
N THR A 15 -20.52 -9.69 22.32
CA THR A 15 -20.14 -8.54 21.49
C THR A 15 -21.15 -7.40 21.51
N GLU A 16 -20.63 -6.18 21.40
CA GLU A 16 -21.36 -4.93 21.26
C GLU A 16 -20.79 -4.12 20.10
N VAL A 17 -21.66 -3.43 19.36
CA VAL A 17 -21.27 -2.46 18.33
C VAL A 17 -21.87 -1.12 18.70
N TRP A 18 -20.99 -0.13 18.83
CA TRP A 18 -21.30 1.23 19.17
C TRP A 18 -21.01 2.13 17.98
N GLU A 19 -21.93 3.04 17.69
CA GLU A 19 -21.75 4.07 16.68
C GLU A 19 -21.36 5.40 17.33
N PHE A 20 -20.29 5.99 16.82
CA PHE A 20 -19.86 7.34 17.15
C PHE A 20 -20.05 8.23 15.91
N GLU A 21 -19.71 9.52 16.03
CA GLU A 21 -19.86 10.48 14.93
C GLU A 21 -19.14 10.01 13.66
N ASP A 22 -17.85 9.66 13.77
CA ASP A 22 -16.97 9.36 12.63
C ASP A 22 -16.44 7.91 12.59
N PHE A 23 -16.82 7.05 13.54
CA PHE A 23 -16.37 5.66 13.60
C PHE A 23 -17.39 4.71 14.23
N PHE A 24 -17.18 3.41 14.06
CA PHE A 24 -17.82 2.36 14.83
C PHE A 24 -16.81 1.75 15.80
N ARG A 25 -17.26 1.38 16.99
CA ARG A 25 -16.50 0.55 17.93
C ARG A 25 -17.14 -0.82 18.02
N LYS A 26 -16.40 -1.87 17.64
CA LYS A 26 -16.76 -3.24 17.97
C LYS A 26 -16.04 -3.64 19.24
N LYS A 27 -16.81 -3.98 20.27
CA LYS A 27 -16.33 -4.35 21.60
C LYS A 27 -16.64 -5.82 21.89
N TRP A 28 -15.64 -6.56 22.35
CA TRP A 28 -15.78 -7.93 22.84
C TRP A 28 -15.70 -7.91 24.37
N MET A 29 -16.64 -8.60 25.03
CA MET A 29 -16.79 -8.65 26.49
C MET A 29 -15.92 -9.75 27.12
N PHE A 30 -14.75 -9.98 26.53
CA PHE A 30 -13.68 -10.82 27.02
C PHE A 30 -12.34 -10.22 26.58
N LYS A 31 -11.25 -10.72 27.15
CA LYS A 31 -9.90 -10.25 26.87
C LYS A 31 -9.05 -11.35 26.24
N ASP A 32 -8.58 -11.10 25.01
CA ASP A 32 -7.58 -11.91 24.32
C ASP A 32 -6.64 -10.99 23.53
N GLU A 33 -5.60 -10.47 24.21
CA GLU A 33 -4.67 -9.51 23.60
C GLU A 33 -3.81 -10.13 22.49
N ALA A 34 -3.54 -11.44 22.56
CA ALA A 34 -2.78 -12.15 21.54
C ALA A 34 -3.59 -12.24 20.24
N TRP A 35 -4.85 -12.66 20.34
CA TRP A 35 -5.77 -12.65 19.20
C TRP A 35 -5.95 -11.24 18.64
N LEU A 36 -6.14 -10.23 19.50
CA LEU A 36 -6.30 -8.85 19.05
C LEU A 36 -5.07 -8.37 18.28
N ALA A 37 -3.86 -8.62 18.77
CA ALA A 37 -2.63 -8.20 18.10
C ALA A 37 -2.49 -8.81 16.68
N GLU A 38 -2.73 -10.12 16.54
CA GLU A 38 -2.70 -10.79 15.24
C GLU A 38 -3.83 -10.31 14.31
N HIS A 39 -5.02 -10.09 14.86
CA HIS A 39 -6.17 -9.58 14.11
C HIS A 39 -5.89 -8.17 13.56
N ILE A 40 -5.26 -7.29 14.34
CA ILE A 40 -4.85 -5.95 13.90
C ILE A 40 -3.76 -6.01 12.82
N LYS A 41 -2.81 -6.94 12.94
CA LYS A 41 -1.78 -7.14 11.91
C LYS A 41 -2.42 -7.57 10.59
N MET A 42 -3.32 -8.55 10.63
CA MET A 42 -4.09 -9.00 9.46
C MET A 42 -4.90 -7.85 8.86
N LEU A 43 -5.63 -7.08 9.66
CA LEU A 43 -6.43 -5.95 9.16
C LEU A 43 -5.59 -4.87 8.47
N LYS A 44 -4.35 -4.65 8.92
CA LYS A 44 -3.42 -3.71 8.26
C LYS A 44 -2.87 -4.24 6.94
N GLU A 45 -2.80 -5.56 6.80
CA GLU A 45 -2.26 -6.24 5.62
C GLU A 45 -3.31 -6.38 4.51
N ILE A 46 -4.52 -6.84 4.86
CA ILE A 46 -5.56 -7.20 3.87
C ILE A 46 -6.89 -6.48 4.04
N GLY A 47 -7.08 -5.76 5.16
CA GLY A 47 -8.29 -4.98 5.39
C GLY A 47 -8.37 -3.76 4.46
N PRO A 48 -9.53 -3.09 4.38
CA PRO A 48 -9.67 -1.91 3.53
C PRO A 48 -8.71 -0.80 3.98
N VAL A 49 -8.11 -0.09 3.02
CA VAL A 49 -7.14 0.97 3.31
C VAL A 49 -7.77 2.04 4.19
N GLY A 50 -7.13 2.34 5.32
CA GLY A 50 -7.64 3.32 6.28
C GLY A 50 -8.89 2.87 7.04
N TYR A 51 -9.24 1.58 7.04
CA TYR A 51 -10.39 1.06 7.79
C TYR A 51 -10.21 1.13 9.30
N LEU A 52 -9.04 0.75 9.80
CA LEU A 52 -8.73 0.70 11.23
C LEU A 52 -8.39 2.10 11.77
N LYS A 53 -9.21 2.62 12.69
CA LYS A 53 -8.98 3.88 13.41
C LYS A 53 -8.15 3.68 14.67
N GLY A 54 -8.40 2.60 15.40
CA GLY A 54 -7.74 2.33 16.67
C GLY A 54 -8.15 0.99 17.25
N HIS A 55 -7.50 0.58 18.33
CA HIS A 55 -7.84 -0.63 19.07
C HIS A 55 -7.36 -0.49 20.51
N GLY A 56 -7.86 -1.35 21.40
CA GLY A 56 -7.39 -1.39 22.77
C GLY A 56 -8.03 -2.52 23.58
N ALA A 57 -7.58 -2.66 24.80
CA ALA A 57 -8.13 -3.58 25.79
C ALA A 57 -8.13 -2.95 27.18
N ASP A 58 -9.07 -3.38 28.02
CA ASP A 58 -9.11 -3.11 29.46
C ASP A 58 -9.04 -4.45 30.23
N ASP A 59 -9.43 -4.48 31.50
CA ASP A 59 -9.29 -5.68 32.35
C ASP A 59 -10.10 -6.88 31.82
N ASN A 60 -11.27 -6.64 31.22
CA ASN A 60 -12.20 -7.70 30.84
C ASN A 60 -12.70 -7.60 29.40
N THR A 61 -12.30 -6.57 28.65
CA THR A 61 -12.83 -6.33 27.32
C THR A 61 -11.74 -5.87 26.37
N MET A 62 -12.00 -6.04 25.08
CA MET A 62 -11.17 -5.51 24.01
C MET A 62 -12.03 -4.89 22.92
N TRP A 63 -11.47 -4.01 22.11
CA TRP A 63 -12.21 -3.34 21.05
C TRP A 63 -11.34 -2.96 19.87
N ILE A 64 -12.00 -2.79 18.72
CA ILE A 64 -11.48 -2.08 17.56
C ILE A 64 -12.40 -0.93 17.22
N ASP A 65 -11.80 0.16 16.77
CA ASP A 65 -12.46 1.32 16.20
C ASP A 65 -12.22 1.32 14.69
N THR A 66 -13.27 1.43 13.89
CA THR A 66 -13.19 1.45 12.44
C THR A 66 -13.86 2.69 11.88
N PHE A 67 -13.24 3.32 10.88
CA PHE A 67 -13.85 4.47 10.21
C PHE A 67 -15.15 4.04 9.50
N LYS A 68 -16.11 4.97 9.45
CA LYS A 68 -17.34 4.75 8.68
C LYS A 68 -17.00 4.62 7.19
N ILE A 69 -17.44 3.53 6.56
CA ILE A 69 -17.31 3.35 5.12
C ILE A 69 -18.50 4.01 4.44
N LYS A 70 -18.22 4.85 3.46
CA LYS A 70 -19.26 5.49 2.64
C LYS A 70 -19.93 4.43 1.76
N GLY A 71 -21.25 4.50 1.64
CA GLY A 71 -22.04 3.66 0.74
C GLY A 71 -23.34 3.20 1.38
N GLN A 72 -23.99 2.24 0.75
CA GLN A 72 -25.21 1.59 1.23
C GLN A 72 -24.95 0.11 1.49
N LEU A 73 -25.68 -0.49 2.43
CA LEU A 73 -25.59 -1.93 2.68
C LEU A 73 -26.01 -2.71 1.43
N ALA A 74 -25.28 -3.77 1.09
CA ALA A 74 -25.62 -4.57 -0.08
C ALA A 74 -27.03 -5.20 0.01
N THR A 75 -27.55 -5.39 1.23
CA THR A 75 -28.93 -5.85 1.46
C THR A 75 -30.01 -4.89 0.96
N THR A 76 -29.70 -3.62 0.68
CA THR A 76 -30.68 -2.63 0.19
C THR A 76 -30.83 -2.63 -1.32
N PHE A 77 -29.98 -3.36 -2.05
CA PHE A 77 -29.99 -3.40 -3.51
C PHE A 77 -30.93 -4.50 -4.03
N PRO A 78 -31.62 -4.27 -5.16
CA PRO A 78 -32.34 -5.33 -5.86
C PRO A 78 -31.39 -6.46 -6.25
N GLN A 79 -31.73 -7.68 -5.88
CA GLN A 79 -30.98 -8.88 -6.23
C GLN A 79 -31.34 -9.35 -7.65
N SER A 80 -30.93 -8.57 -8.66
CA SER A 80 -30.97 -9.00 -10.06
C SER A 80 -29.85 -10.02 -10.35
N PRO A 81 -29.93 -10.77 -11.47
CA PRO A 81 -28.86 -11.66 -11.88
C PRO A 81 -27.48 -10.98 -11.95
N GLU A 82 -27.41 -9.76 -12.47
CA GLU A 82 -26.17 -8.98 -12.60
C GLU A 82 -25.60 -8.58 -11.23
N PHE A 83 -26.49 -8.29 -10.27
CA PHE A 83 -26.06 -7.98 -8.90
C PHE A 83 -25.49 -9.22 -8.20
N ILE A 84 -26.14 -10.37 -8.38
CA ILE A 84 -25.68 -11.64 -7.82
C ILE A 84 -24.30 -11.97 -8.40
N GLU A 85 -24.14 -11.90 -9.72
CA GLU A 85 -22.86 -12.14 -10.40
C GLU A 85 -21.77 -11.19 -9.88
N LYS A 86 -22.04 -9.88 -9.82
CA LYS A 86 -21.10 -8.87 -9.29
C LYS A 86 -20.65 -9.18 -7.86
N VAL A 87 -21.56 -9.57 -6.97
CA VAL A 87 -21.20 -9.92 -5.58
C VAL A 87 -20.39 -11.21 -5.53
N THR A 88 -20.78 -12.24 -6.29
CA THR A 88 -20.05 -13.51 -6.31
C THR A 88 -18.64 -13.35 -6.86
N ASP A 89 -18.49 -12.55 -7.92
CA ASP A 89 -17.20 -12.24 -8.56
C ASP A 89 -16.28 -11.53 -7.59
N TYR A 90 -16.79 -10.45 -6.99
CA TYR A 90 -16.04 -9.69 -6.00
C TYR A 90 -15.54 -10.56 -4.85
N CYS A 91 -16.36 -11.46 -4.31
CA CYS A 91 -15.94 -12.29 -3.18
C CYS A 91 -14.85 -13.30 -3.55
N LEU A 92 -14.95 -13.89 -4.76
CA LEU A 92 -13.94 -14.81 -5.28
C LEU A 92 -12.62 -14.09 -5.56
N GLU A 93 -12.68 -12.94 -6.24
CA GLU A 93 -11.52 -12.10 -6.53
C GLU A 93 -10.86 -11.59 -5.25
N HIS A 94 -11.67 -11.10 -4.30
CA HIS A 94 -11.20 -10.66 -3.00
C HIS A 94 -10.49 -11.80 -2.27
N TYR A 95 -11.10 -12.99 -2.18
CA TYR A 95 -10.45 -14.14 -1.57
C TYR A 95 -9.11 -14.47 -2.25
N ASN A 96 -9.08 -14.52 -3.58
CA ASN A 96 -7.84 -14.78 -4.32
C ASN A 96 -6.75 -13.74 -4.03
N LYS A 97 -7.12 -12.47 -3.89
CA LYS A 97 -6.19 -11.38 -3.55
C LYS A 97 -5.69 -11.42 -2.11
N THR A 98 -6.51 -11.88 -1.16
CA THR A 98 -6.15 -11.90 0.26
C THR A 98 -5.54 -13.23 0.73
N LYS A 99 -5.31 -14.18 -0.17
CA LYS A 99 -4.65 -15.46 0.17
C LYS A 99 -3.35 -15.22 0.96
N PRO A 100 -3.10 -15.98 2.05
CA PRO A 100 -3.83 -17.18 2.47
C PRO A 100 -5.08 -16.92 3.34
N TYR A 101 -5.42 -15.66 3.63
CA TYR A 101 -6.56 -15.31 4.48
C TYR A 101 -7.88 -15.29 3.71
N ALA A 102 -8.92 -15.84 4.32
CA ALA A 102 -10.29 -15.78 3.83
C ALA A 102 -11.17 -15.03 4.83
N HIS A 103 -12.06 -14.15 4.36
CA HIS A 103 -12.96 -13.36 5.22
C HIS A 103 -13.91 -14.24 6.04
N PHE A 104 -14.39 -15.34 5.45
CA PHE A 104 -15.23 -16.37 6.07
C PHE A 104 -16.64 -15.93 6.51
N ASP A 105 -17.04 -14.70 6.18
CA ASP A 105 -18.39 -14.17 6.38
C ASP A 105 -18.80 -13.25 5.23
N TRP A 106 -19.34 -13.83 4.14
CA TRP A 106 -19.71 -13.13 2.91
C TRP A 106 -21.21 -12.80 2.84
N GLU A 107 -21.86 -12.63 3.99
CA GLU A 107 -23.24 -12.18 4.04
C GLU A 107 -23.37 -10.74 3.53
N LEU A 108 -24.45 -10.43 2.80
CA LEU A 108 -24.70 -9.08 2.27
C LEU A 108 -24.76 -7.99 3.35
N SER A 109 -25.10 -8.34 4.60
CA SER A 109 -25.09 -7.39 5.72
C SER A 109 -23.70 -6.92 6.13
N ASN A 110 -22.66 -7.59 5.63
CA ASN A 110 -21.26 -7.28 5.86
C ASN A 110 -20.62 -6.64 4.61
N MET A 111 -21.41 -6.15 3.67
CA MET A 111 -20.94 -5.51 2.45
C MET A 111 -21.52 -4.10 2.33
N ILE A 112 -20.65 -3.12 2.05
CA ILE A 112 -21.02 -1.76 1.68
C ILE A 112 -20.72 -1.54 0.21
N ILE A 113 -21.64 -0.91 -0.50
CA ILE A 113 -21.53 -0.57 -1.90
C ILE A 113 -21.54 0.96 -2.06
N ASP A 114 -20.47 1.52 -2.63
CA ASP A 114 -20.40 2.92 -3.09
C ASP A 114 -20.12 2.93 -4.60
N ASN A 115 -21.17 3.21 -5.39
CA ASN A 115 -21.19 3.04 -6.83
C ASN A 115 -20.85 1.60 -7.23
N ASP A 116 -19.70 1.39 -7.90
CA ASP A 116 -19.26 0.08 -8.34
C ASP A 116 -18.34 -0.66 -7.37
N ASN A 117 -17.93 -0.01 -6.28
CA ASN A 117 -17.01 -0.59 -5.32
C ASN A 117 -17.76 -1.31 -4.21
N ILE A 118 -17.40 -2.58 -3.96
CA ILE A 118 -17.86 -3.36 -2.81
C ILE A 118 -16.74 -3.37 -1.75
N THR A 119 -17.11 -3.18 -0.49
CA THR A 119 -16.19 -3.27 0.64
C THR A 119 -16.74 -4.21 1.71
N LEU A 120 -15.94 -5.19 2.13
CA LEU A 120 -16.27 -6.09 3.25
C LEU A 120 -16.08 -5.42 4.61
N LEU A 121 -16.99 -5.74 5.52
CA LEU A 121 -17.02 -5.37 6.93
C LEU A 121 -16.97 -6.64 7.79
N ASP A 122 -16.81 -6.45 9.09
CA ASP A 122 -16.92 -7.53 10.08
C ASP A 122 -15.91 -8.69 9.89
N TRP A 123 -14.64 -8.32 9.90
CA TRP A 123 -13.50 -9.21 9.61
C TRP A 123 -13.16 -10.23 10.72
N ASP A 124 -14.01 -10.39 11.74
CA ASP A 124 -13.68 -11.18 12.94
C ASP A 124 -13.55 -12.69 12.69
N ASN A 125 -14.14 -13.19 11.60
CA ASN A 125 -14.01 -14.57 11.15
C ASN A 125 -12.85 -14.78 10.16
N CYS A 126 -12.07 -13.73 9.88
CA CYS A 126 -11.00 -13.82 8.91
C CYS A 126 -9.80 -14.61 9.45
N ALA A 127 -9.45 -15.70 8.76
CA ALA A 127 -8.32 -16.57 9.12
C ALA A 127 -7.88 -17.41 7.90
N ILE A 128 -6.93 -18.32 8.12
CA ILE A 128 -6.47 -19.28 7.12
C ILE A 128 -7.31 -20.56 7.25
N TYR A 129 -7.92 -20.99 6.16
CA TYR A 129 -8.76 -22.20 6.09
C TYR A 129 -8.39 -23.06 4.89
N PRO A 130 -8.68 -24.37 4.91
CA PRO A 130 -8.61 -25.21 3.72
C PRO A 130 -9.53 -24.68 2.61
N GLU A 131 -9.05 -24.69 1.36
CA GLU A 131 -9.76 -24.09 0.22
C GLU A 131 -11.17 -24.68 -0.01
N GLY A 132 -11.33 -25.99 0.17
CA GLY A 132 -12.66 -26.62 0.12
C GLY A 132 -13.65 -26.06 1.15
N GLN A 133 -13.18 -25.79 2.37
CA GLN A 133 -14.01 -25.20 3.44
C GLN A 133 -14.41 -23.77 3.10
N ILE A 134 -13.53 -23.02 2.44
CA ILE A 134 -13.78 -21.64 2.01
C ILE A 134 -14.87 -21.63 0.93
N ILE A 135 -14.76 -22.49 -0.08
CA ILE A 135 -15.74 -22.61 -1.16
C ILE A 135 -17.10 -23.03 -0.60
N ASP A 136 -17.13 -24.02 0.31
CA ASP A 136 -18.38 -24.47 0.93
C ASP A 136 -19.03 -23.36 1.79
N LYS A 137 -18.22 -22.58 2.51
CA LYS A 137 -18.72 -21.45 3.30
C LYS A 137 -19.28 -20.34 2.41
N MET A 138 -18.58 -19.99 1.34
CA MET A 138 -19.01 -18.96 0.39
C MET A 138 -20.32 -19.37 -0.32
N ASP A 139 -20.41 -20.63 -0.76
CA ASP A 139 -21.64 -21.22 -1.31
C ASP A 139 -22.81 -21.17 -0.31
N ALA A 140 -22.56 -21.47 0.96
CA ALA A 140 -23.57 -21.40 2.01
C ALA A 140 -24.06 -19.96 2.27
N ASP A 141 -23.15 -18.98 2.30
CA ASP A 141 -23.49 -17.57 2.49
C ASP A 141 -24.30 -17.02 1.31
N PHE A 142 -23.93 -17.38 0.09
CA PHE A 142 -24.68 -16.97 -1.11
C PHE A 142 -26.06 -17.62 -1.19
N LYS A 143 -26.19 -18.91 -0.85
CA LYS A 143 -27.51 -19.55 -0.69
C LYS A 143 -28.37 -18.83 0.34
N LYS A 144 -27.79 -18.43 1.47
CA LYS A 144 -28.50 -17.69 2.51
C LYS A 144 -28.90 -16.29 2.03
N ALA A 145 -28.02 -15.61 1.29
CA ALA A 145 -28.22 -14.24 0.83
C ALA A 145 -29.24 -14.12 -0.31
N PHE A 146 -29.20 -15.04 -1.28
CA PHE A 146 -29.92 -14.95 -2.54
C PHE A 146 -31.00 -16.03 -2.70
N ALA A 147 -31.11 -16.95 -1.74
CA ALA A 147 -32.09 -18.03 -1.73
C ALA A 147 -32.08 -18.84 -3.05
N ASP A 148 -33.24 -18.97 -3.68
CA ASP A 148 -33.47 -19.69 -4.93
C ASP A 148 -32.87 -19.01 -6.17
N LYS A 149 -32.42 -17.75 -6.05
CA LYS A 149 -31.80 -17.00 -7.17
C LYS A 149 -30.33 -17.33 -7.40
N PHE A 150 -29.68 -18.01 -6.45
CA PHE A 150 -28.27 -18.37 -6.56
C PHE A 150 -28.10 -19.82 -7.02
N ASP A 151 -27.47 -19.98 -8.18
CA ASP A 151 -27.16 -21.30 -8.74
C ASP A 151 -25.82 -21.81 -8.18
N SER A 152 -25.94 -22.60 -7.12
CA SER A 152 -24.81 -23.29 -6.47
C SER A 152 -24.05 -24.23 -7.41
N GLU A 153 -24.76 -24.89 -8.33
CA GLU A 153 -24.14 -25.84 -9.24
C GLU A 153 -23.30 -25.10 -10.28
N GLN A 154 -23.83 -24.01 -10.84
CA GLN A 154 -23.10 -23.12 -11.73
C GLN A 154 -21.88 -22.50 -11.04
N PHE A 155 -22.04 -22.00 -9.81
CA PHE A 155 -20.94 -21.46 -9.01
C PHE A 155 -19.82 -22.48 -8.80
N ARG A 156 -20.15 -23.70 -8.36
CA ARG A 156 -19.16 -24.77 -8.15
C ARG A 156 -18.51 -25.23 -9.46
N LYS A 157 -19.26 -25.32 -10.56
CA LYS A 157 -18.72 -25.62 -11.90
C LYS A 157 -17.72 -24.56 -12.34
N ARG A 158 -18.03 -23.29 -12.11
CA ARG A 158 -17.15 -22.16 -12.40
C ARG A 158 -15.85 -22.26 -11.61
N ILE A 159 -15.92 -22.42 -10.30
CA ILE A 159 -14.72 -22.62 -9.47
C ILE A 159 -13.91 -23.82 -9.94
N ALA A 160 -14.55 -24.96 -10.22
CA ALA A 160 -13.86 -26.16 -10.69
C ALA A 160 -13.20 -25.95 -12.07
N SER A 161 -13.80 -25.13 -12.95
CA SER A 161 -13.19 -24.75 -14.23
C SER A 161 -11.99 -23.82 -14.04
N GLU A 162 -12.11 -22.85 -13.12
CA GLU A 162 -11.05 -21.92 -12.71
C GLU A 162 -9.92 -22.63 -11.93
N THR A 163 -10.18 -23.79 -11.30
CA THR A 163 -9.17 -24.60 -10.60
C THR A 163 -8.43 -25.56 -11.56
N LYS A 164 -9.09 -25.97 -12.67
CA LYS A 164 -8.47 -26.81 -13.72
C LYS A 164 -7.55 -26.01 -14.63
N THR A 165 -7.83 -24.73 -14.81
CA THR A 165 -6.77 -23.77 -15.13
C THR A 165 -6.01 -23.55 -13.83
N LEU A 166 -4.86 -24.20 -13.62
CA LEU A 166 -3.90 -23.72 -12.61
C LEU A 166 -3.92 -22.18 -12.65
N PRO A 167 -3.93 -21.45 -11.51
CA PRO A 167 -3.71 -20.02 -11.60
C PRO A 167 -2.39 -19.91 -12.36
N LYS A 168 -2.45 -19.43 -13.61
CA LYS A 168 -1.24 -18.93 -14.24
C LYS A 168 -0.75 -17.96 -13.20
N LYS A 169 0.43 -18.25 -12.62
CA LYS A 169 1.19 -17.26 -11.85
C LYS A 169 0.94 -15.96 -12.59
N ALA A 170 0.27 -15.01 -11.93
CA ALA A 170 -0.14 -13.79 -12.60
C ALA A 170 1.11 -13.29 -13.34
N PRO A 171 1.02 -13.03 -14.66
CA PRO A 171 2.20 -12.99 -15.51
C PRO A 171 3.24 -12.09 -14.87
N THR A 172 4.43 -12.63 -14.64
CA THR A 172 5.48 -11.86 -13.98
C THR A 172 6.44 -11.34 -15.02
N GLU A 173 6.87 -10.09 -14.87
CA GLU A 173 8.02 -9.55 -15.58
C GLU A 173 9.19 -9.43 -14.61
N LYS A 174 10.39 -9.72 -15.09
CA LYS A 174 11.61 -9.55 -14.32
C LYS A 174 12.43 -8.45 -14.98
N LEU A 175 12.54 -7.32 -14.30
CA LEU A 175 13.22 -6.14 -14.82
C LEU A 175 14.60 -6.03 -14.20
N LYS A 176 15.58 -5.67 -15.03
CA LYS A 176 16.94 -5.34 -14.62
C LYS A 176 17.10 -3.83 -14.53
N PHE A 177 17.57 -3.36 -13.39
CA PHE A 177 17.83 -1.95 -13.12
C PHE A 177 19.33 -1.68 -13.18
N VAL A 178 19.71 -0.57 -13.79
CA VAL A 178 21.07 -0.03 -13.74
C VAL A 178 21.00 1.45 -13.39
N LEU A 179 21.62 1.83 -12.26
CA LEU A 179 21.69 3.23 -11.83
C LEU A 179 23.16 3.67 -11.84
N GLU A 180 23.42 4.82 -12.46
CA GLU A 180 24.71 5.49 -12.37
C GLU A 180 24.60 6.68 -11.43
N LEU A 181 25.25 6.59 -10.27
CA LEU A 181 25.28 7.64 -9.27
C LEU A 181 26.70 8.17 -9.10
N TYR A 182 26.83 9.49 -8.96
CA TYR A 182 28.11 10.08 -8.56
C TYR A 182 27.90 11.18 -7.54
N SER A 183 28.97 11.63 -6.90
CA SER A 183 28.86 12.64 -5.86
C SER A 183 29.98 13.67 -5.92
N GLU A 184 29.69 14.85 -5.41
CA GLU A 184 30.68 15.88 -5.10
C GLU A 184 30.65 16.07 -3.59
N TYR A 185 31.78 15.87 -2.93
CA TYR A 185 31.92 15.99 -1.48
C TYR A 185 33.37 16.29 -1.10
N TRP A 186 33.57 16.82 0.08
CA TRP A 186 34.89 17.25 0.56
C TRP A 186 35.40 16.48 1.80
N LYS A 187 34.49 15.86 2.57
CA LYS A 187 34.81 15.04 3.74
C LYS A 187 34.16 13.67 3.66
N ASN A 188 32.85 13.64 3.88
CA ASN A 188 32.07 12.43 3.91
C ASN A 188 31.25 12.32 2.62
N PRO A 189 31.27 11.18 1.91
CA PRO A 189 30.38 10.94 0.79
C PRO A 189 28.92 10.84 1.24
N PRO A 190 27.96 11.22 0.38
CA PRO A 190 26.55 10.90 0.62
C PRO A 190 26.36 9.38 0.64
N ILE A 191 25.36 8.91 1.38
CA ILE A 191 24.91 7.51 1.32
C ILE A 191 23.61 7.48 0.52
N ALA A 192 23.52 6.53 -0.40
CA ALA A 192 22.30 6.21 -1.14
C ALA A 192 21.83 4.82 -0.73
N GLU A 193 20.54 4.73 -0.41
CA GLU A 193 19.83 3.46 -0.27
C GLU A 193 18.73 3.38 -1.32
N ILE A 194 18.76 2.33 -2.13
CA ILE A 194 17.85 2.16 -3.27
C ILE A 194 16.83 1.08 -2.90
N TYR A 195 15.56 1.39 -3.12
CA TYR A 195 14.44 0.51 -2.82
C TYR A 195 13.58 0.27 -4.05
N VAL A 196 13.01 -0.94 -4.11
CA VAL A 196 11.87 -1.28 -4.96
C VAL A 196 10.77 -1.80 -4.06
N ASN A 197 9.58 -1.18 -4.06
CA ASN A 197 8.45 -1.57 -3.20
C ASN A 197 8.84 -1.76 -1.72
N GLN A 198 9.62 -0.83 -1.17
CA GLN A 198 10.17 -0.85 0.20
C GLN A 198 11.24 -1.93 0.47
N GLU A 199 11.56 -2.79 -0.49
CA GLU A 199 12.67 -3.74 -0.39
C GLU A 199 14.00 -3.05 -0.74
N SER A 200 14.93 -3.01 0.21
CA SER A 200 16.27 -2.42 0.00
C SER A 200 17.09 -3.31 -0.93
N LYS A 201 17.50 -2.76 -2.07
CA LYS A 201 18.30 -3.43 -3.10
C LYS A 201 19.78 -3.07 -3.03
N PHE A 202 20.09 -1.90 -2.50
CA PHE A 202 21.45 -1.41 -2.38
C PHE A 202 21.54 -0.38 -1.25
N LYS A 203 22.65 -0.38 -0.50
CA LYS A 203 22.94 0.61 0.54
C LYS A 203 24.44 0.81 0.66
N ALA A 204 24.97 1.93 0.16
CA ALA A 204 26.38 2.26 0.35
C ALA A 204 26.66 3.77 0.19
N SER A 205 27.85 4.19 0.62
CA SER A 205 28.37 5.51 0.27
C SER A 205 28.67 5.61 -1.21
N ILE A 206 28.21 6.69 -1.85
CA ILE A 206 28.51 6.99 -3.26
C ILE A 206 29.79 7.80 -3.30
N LYS A 207 30.80 7.29 -3.99
CA LYS A 207 32.14 7.90 -4.11
C LYS A 207 32.57 8.11 -5.56
N GLY A 208 31.83 7.55 -6.51
CA GLY A 208 32.05 7.75 -7.94
C GLY A 208 32.06 9.23 -8.33
N THR A 209 32.75 9.52 -9.43
CA THR A 209 32.86 10.86 -10.02
C THR A 209 31.98 10.96 -11.26
N LYS A 210 31.83 12.17 -11.81
CA LYS A 210 31.05 12.38 -13.04
C LYS A 210 31.51 11.49 -14.20
N ASP A 211 32.82 11.33 -14.34
CA ASP A 211 33.44 10.55 -15.42
C ASP A 211 33.48 9.04 -15.10
N ASN A 212 33.56 8.68 -13.81
CA ASN A 212 33.55 7.30 -13.35
C ASN A 212 32.52 7.12 -12.20
N PRO A 213 31.21 7.04 -12.53
CA PRO A 213 30.15 6.93 -11.55
C PRO A 213 30.16 5.54 -10.88
N ASP A 214 29.54 5.45 -9.71
CA ASP A 214 29.22 4.16 -9.12
C ASP A 214 28.04 3.55 -9.89
N VAL A 215 28.24 2.34 -10.43
CA VAL A 215 27.22 1.60 -11.19
C VAL A 215 26.57 0.58 -10.27
N ILE A 216 25.26 0.67 -10.14
CA ILE A 216 24.47 -0.20 -9.26
C ILE A 216 23.50 -0.99 -10.12
N THR A 217 23.61 -2.32 -10.07
CA THR A 217 22.81 -3.24 -10.88
C THR A 217 22.09 -4.23 -10.00
N PHE A 218 20.78 -4.40 -10.21
CA PHE A 218 19.97 -5.42 -9.55
C PHE A 218 18.79 -5.81 -10.43
N GLU A 219 18.12 -6.90 -10.08
CA GLU A 219 16.89 -7.37 -10.75
C GLU A 219 15.75 -7.45 -9.74
N HIS A 220 14.52 -7.24 -10.21
CA HIS A 220 13.31 -7.42 -9.42
C HIS A 220 12.20 -8.03 -10.28
N GLU A 221 11.42 -8.94 -9.70
CA GLU A 221 10.28 -9.56 -10.36
C GLU A 221 9.00 -8.86 -9.89
N PHE A 222 8.16 -8.44 -10.84
CA PHE A 222 6.88 -7.77 -10.61
C PHE A 222 5.74 -8.63 -11.16
N THR A 223 4.58 -8.55 -10.53
CA THR A 223 3.36 -9.13 -11.09
C THR A 223 2.69 -8.12 -12.01
N GLU A 224 2.22 -8.59 -13.17
CA GLU A 224 1.47 -7.76 -14.12
C GLU A 224 0.26 -7.09 -13.46
N GLY A 225 0.06 -5.80 -13.79
CA GLY A 225 -1.00 -4.96 -13.24
C GLY A 225 -0.63 -4.23 -11.94
N GLU A 226 0.47 -4.60 -11.28
CA GLU A 226 0.94 -3.93 -10.08
C GLU A 226 1.53 -2.55 -10.39
N THR A 227 1.23 -1.59 -9.52
CA THR A 227 1.98 -0.32 -9.46
C THR A 227 3.13 -0.51 -8.50
N TRP A 228 4.31 -0.01 -8.86
CA TRP A 228 5.51 -0.17 -8.07
C TRP A 228 6.33 1.12 -8.01
N GLU A 229 7.15 1.23 -6.98
CA GLU A 229 7.95 2.43 -6.70
C GLU A 229 9.43 2.11 -6.69
N LEU A 230 10.22 2.88 -7.46
CA LEU A 230 11.67 2.98 -7.33
C LEU A 230 12.00 4.20 -6.47
N MET A 231 12.70 3.99 -5.37
CA MET A 231 13.08 5.06 -4.44
C MET A 231 14.59 5.08 -4.19
N ILE A 232 15.16 6.29 -4.14
CA ILE A 232 16.51 6.55 -3.64
C ILE A 232 16.37 7.40 -2.37
N ASP A 233 16.70 6.83 -1.21
CA ASP A 233 16.87 7.61 0.03
C ASP A 233 18.33 8.06 0.15
N ARG A 234 18.53 9.38 0.10
CA ARG A 234 19.83 10.02 0.30
C ARG A 234 19.95 10.49 1.75
N TYR A 235 21.05 10.10 2.40
CA TYR A 235 21.41 10.58 3.73
C TYR A 235 22.93 10.77 3.91
N ASN A 236 23.37 10.99 5.15
CA ASN A 236 24.76 11.29 5.53
C ASN A 236 25.25 12.73 5.23
N LYS A 237 24.34 13.68 5.06
CA LYS A 237 24.66 15.11 5.11
C LYS A 237 24.37 15.66 6.52
N SER A 238 25.37 16.23 7.18
CA SER A 238 25.18 17.03 8.40
C SER A 238 25.40 18.52 8.10
N GLU A 239 25.23 19.39 9.10
CA GLU A 239 25.51 20.82 8.98
C GLU A 239 26.98 21.11 8.62
N LYS A 240 27.89 20.16 8.87
CA LYS A 240 29.32 20.32 8.58
C LYS A 240 29.63 20.17 7.09
N GLU A 241 28.78 19.47 6.33
CA GLU A 241 29.05 19.08 4.96
C GLU A 241 28.82 20.23 3.96
N THR A 242 28.21 21.33 4.41
CA THR A 242 28.05 22.57 3.64
C THR A 242 28.72 23.72 4.40
N ASN A 243 29.71 24.38 3.79
CA ASN A 243 30.40 25.53 4.40
C ASN A 243 30.31 26.78 3.53
N PHE A 244 30.20 27.93 4.18
CA PHE A 244 30.09 29.23 3.53
C PHE A 244 31.32 30.09 3.81
N VAL A 245 31.80 30.82 2.79
CA VAL A 245 32.78 31.89 2.91
C VAL A 245 32.25 33.08 2.12
N ASP A 246 32.17 34.26 2.76
CA ASP A 246 31.63 35.49 2.18
C ASP A 246 30.26 35.32 1.51
N GLY A 247 29.37 34.55 2.14
CA GLY A 247 28.01 34.28 1.65
C GLY A 247 27.94 33.31 0.48
N LYS A 248 29.05 32.74 0.02
CA LYS A 248 29.11 31.73 -1.04
C LYS A 248 29.37 30.34 -0.46
N ILE A 249 28.72 29.32 -1.03
CA ILE A 249 29.01 27.93 -0.69
C ILE A 249 30.42 27.60 -1.21
N LEU A 250 31.34 27.32 -0.30
CA LEU A 250 32.70 26.89 -0.62
C LEU A 250 32.78 25.38 -0.80
N ASN A 251 32.15 24.64 0.11
CA ASN A 251 32.11 23.19 0.10
C ASN A 251 30.68 22.72 0.25
N ASP A 252 30.30 21.70 -0.50
CA ASP A 252 29.01 21.05 -0.35
C ASP A 252 29.14 19.52 -0.46
N GLN A 253 28.04 18.82 -0.17
CA GLN A 253 27.86 17.39 -0.44
C GLN A 253 26.65 17.20 -1.33
N LEU A 254 26.85 16.79 -2.57
CA LEU A 254 25.82 16.60 -3.59
C LEU A 254 25.83 15.14 -4.05
N LEU A 255 24.64 14.59 -4.30
CA LEU A 255 24.46 13.32 -4.99
C LEU A 255 23.81 13.59 -6.34
N TYR A 256 24.36 13.02 -7.39
CA TYR A 256 23.90 13.18 -8.76
C TYR A 256 23.38 11.83 -9.27
N ILE A 257 22.21 11.87 -9.88
CA ILE A 257 21.64 10.76 -10.66
C ILE A 257 22.04 11.02 -12.10
N LYS A 258 23.06 10.31 -12.59
CA LYS A 258 23.56 10.48 -13.96
C LYS A 258 22.70 9.74 -14.96
N ASN A 259 22.34 8.51 -14.62
CA ASN A 259 21.57 7.63 -15.49
C ASN A 259 20.72 6.67 -14.67
N VAL A 260 19.55 6.31 -15.21
CA VAL A 260 18.71 5.22 -14.73
C VAL A 260 18.25 4.45 -15.96
N GLU A 261 18.51 3.14 -15.96
CA GLU A 261 18.08 2.21 -17.00
C GLU A 261 17.23 1.10 -16.38
N ILE A 262 16.20 0.71 -17.12
CA ILE A 262 15.35 -0.45 -16.83
C ILE A 262 15.30 -1.28 -18.10
N ASP A 263 15.74 -2.54 -18.03
CA ASP A 263 15.84 -3.45 -19.18
C ASP A 263 16.51 -2.82 -20.40
N GLU A 264 17.69 -2.23 -20.19
CA GLU A 264 18.51 -1.60 -21.24
C GLU A 264 17.87 -0.34 -21.87
N ILE A 265 16.76 0.14 -21.31
CA ILE A 265 16.09 1.38 -21.71
C ILE A 265 16.46 2.49 -20.74
N ASN A 266 17.10 3.53 -21.24
CA ASN A 266 17.39 4.75 -20.50
C ASN A 266 16.10 5.56 -20.28
N ILE A 267 15.68 5.70 -19.03
CA ILE A 267 14.44 6.42 -18.65
C ILE A 267 14.68 7.91 -18.34
N GLY A 268 15.86 8.45 -18.66
CA GLY A 268 16.24 9.84 -18.42
C GLY A 268 15.38 10.87 -19.15
N ALA A 269 14.67 10.50 -20.22
CA ALA A 269 13.70 11.38 -20.86
C ALA A 269 12.44 11.62 -20.00
N ILE A 270 12.14 10.71 -19.08
CA ILE A 270 10.93 10.70 -18.24
C ILE A 270 11.21 11.39 -16.89
N VAL A 271 12.32 12.16 -16.80
CA VAL A 271 12.78 12.89 -15.61
C VAL A 271 11.68 13.80 -15.00
N TYR A 272 10.64 14.13 -15.76
CA TYR A 272 9.46 14.91 -15.34
C TYR A 272 8.54 14.22 -14.34
N GLU A 273 8.50 12.88 -14.33
CA GLU A 273 7.63 12.12 -13.42
C GLU A 273 8.26 11.87 -12.04
N PHE A 274 9.55 12.15 -11.90
CA PHE A 274 10.28 11.92 -10.67
C PHE A 274 10.01 13.03 -9.65
N VAL A 275 9.83 12.63 -8.40
CA VAL A 275 9.56 13.54 -7.29
C VAL A 275 10.63 13.40 -6.23
N TYR A 276 11.34 14.49 -5.94
CA TYR A 276 12.27 14.58 -4.83
C TYR A 276 11.64 15.32 -3.65
N LYS A 277 11.71 14.72 -2.46
CA LYS A 277 11.22 15.26 -1.19
C LYS A 277 12.43 15.56 -0.28
N PRO A 278 12.97 16.79 -0.32
CA PRO A 278 14.08 17.17 0.54
C PRO A 278 13.67 17.22 2.02
N ARG A 279 14.55 16.70 2.89
CA ARG A 279 14.56 16.87 4.34
C ARG A 279 15.48 18.04 4.69
N TYR A 280 14.88 19.21 4.84
CA TYR A 280 15.61 20.43 5.20
C TYR A 280 16.09 20.39 6.65
N PRO A 281 17.34 20.81 6.94
CA PRO A 281 17.79 21.01 8.31
C PRO A 281 16.90 22.04 9.03
N VAL A 282 16.45 21.71 10.25
CA VAL A 282 15.45 22.51 10.99
C VAL A 282 15.88 23.97 11.14
N ARG A 283 17.15 24.21 11.53
CA ARG A 283 17.69 25.57 11.71
C ARG A 283 17.68 26.37 10.42
N TRP A 284 18.12 25.76 9.33
CA TRP A 284 18.13 26.39 8.02
C TRP A 284 16.71 26.68 7.53
N ALA A 285 15.78 25.73 7.70
CA ALA A 285 14.38 25.92 7.32
C ALA A 285 13.71 27.08 8.08
N GLN A 286 14.02 27.21 9.38
CA GLN A 286 13.54 28.32 10.19
C GLN A 286 14.11 29.67 9.71
N GLN A 287 15.40 29.75 9.41
CA GLN A 287 16.03 30.96 8.86
C GLN A 287 15.41 31.37 7.52
N GLN A 288 15.14 30.40 6.63
CA GLN A 288 14.47 30.67 5.36
C GLN A 288 13.06 31.23 5.56
N LYS A 289 12.31 30.67 6.52
CA LYS A 289 10.98 31.15 6.89
C LYS A 289 11.02 32.58 7.46
N GLU A 290 11.99 32.88 8.33
CA GLU A 290 12.20 34.24 8.90
C GLU A 290 12.59 35.26 7.83
N ALA A 291 13.33 34.83 6.80
CA ALA A 291 13.65 35.62 5.62
C ALA A 291 12.47 35.76 4.63
N GLY A 292 11.31 35.16 4.93
CA GLY A 292 10.12 35.22 4.07
C GLY A 292 10.12 34.23 2.90
N ASN A 293 11.08 33.30 2.84
CA ASN A 293 11.17 32.30 1.78
C ASN A 293 10.27 31.09 2.07
N VAL A 294 9.59 30.59 1.04
CA VAL A 294 8.78 29.37 1.11
C VAL A 294 9.58 28.21 0.54
N LEU A 295 9.86 27.20 1.37
CA LEU A 295 10.60 26.02 0.95
C LEU A 295 9.70 25.05 0.16
N PRO A 296 10.14 24.58 -1.02
CA PRO A 296 9.38 23.62 -1.79
C PRO A 296 9.32 22.27 -1.05
N LYS A 297 8.11 21.75 -0.84
CA LYS A 297 7.92 20.42 -0.23
C LYS A 297 8.41 19.30 -1.15
N THR A 298 8.34 19.54 -2.46
CA THR A 298 8.73 18.60 -3.50
C THR A 298 9.41 19.34 -4.64
N LEU A 299 10.33 18.67 -5.30
CA LEU A 299 11.02 19.13 -6.50
C LEU A 299 10.82 18.09 -7.60
N LYS A 300 10.23 18.48 -8.73
CA LYS A 300 10.16 17.64 -9.92
C LYS A 300 11.46 17.76 -10.71
N ASN A 301 11.80 16.77 -11.54
CA ASN A 301 12.99 16.79 -12.40
C ASN A 301 14.34 16.91 -11.67
N ALA A 302 14.39 16.59 -10.37
CA ALA A 302 15.60 16.76 -9.60
C ALA A 302 16.56 15.58 -9.87
N THR A 303 17.61 15.81 -10.67
CA THR A 303 18.72 14.86 -10.85
C THR A 303 19.92 15.18 -9.93
N ILE A 304 19.86 16.32 -9.23
CA ILE A 304 20.87 16.77 -8.28
C ILE A 304 20.21 16.88 -6.89
N LEU A 305 20.67 16.06 -5.95
CA LEU A 305 20.11 15.94 -4.62
C LEU A 305 21.05 16.59 -3.60
N GLY A 306 20.72 17.82 -3.19
CA GLY A 306 21.55 18.62 -2.29
C GLY A 306 21.28 18.41 -0.80
N HIS A 307 20.04 18.11 -0.42
CA HIS A 307 19.66 17.81 0.97
C HIS A 307 19.55 16.29 1.18
N ASN A 308 19.49 15.85 2.44
CA ASN A 308 18.99 14.49 2.69
C ASN A 308 17.53 14.43 2.23
N GLY A 309 17.01 13.27 1.84
CA GLY A 309 15.64 13.17 1.37
C GLY A 309 15.43 12.00 0.42
N THR A 310 14.19 11.83 -0.02
CA THR A 310 13.80 10.71 -0.86
C THR A 310 13.48 11.17 -2.27
N TRP A 311 13.99 10.44 -3.24
CA TRP A 311 13.68 10.61 -4.66
C TRP A 311 12.87 9.40 -5.11
N THR A 312 11.70 9.60 -5.70
CA THR A 312 10.73 8.53 -5.99
C THR A 312 10.23 8.60 -7.43
N LEU A 313 10.11 7.43 -8.07
CA LEU A 313 9.40 7.20 -9.33
C LEU A 313 8.35 6.12 -9.12
N GLN A 314 7.12 6.38 -9.59
CA GLN A 314 6.06 5.38 -9.63
C GLN A 314 5.86 4.90 -11.06
N LEU A 315 5.82 3.58 -11.25
CA LEU A 315 5.56 2.95 -12.55
C LEU A 315 4.53 1.84 -12.40
N LYS A 316 4.13 1.26 -13.52
CA LYS A 316 3.18 0.14 -13.58
C LYS A 316 3.76 -1.01 -14.39
N SER A 317 3.45 -2.23 -13.97
CA SER A 317 3.70 -3.45 -14.74
C SER A 317 2.54 -3.75 -15.71
N PRO A 318 2.81 -4.09 -16.99
CA PRO A 318 4.12 -4.30 -17.59
C PRO A 318 4.86 -2.99 -17.89
N PHE A 319 6.15 -2.90 -17.56
CA PHE A 319 6.94 -1.67 -17.69
C PHE A 319 6.93 -1.11 -19.12
N TYR A 320 7.07 -1.97 -20.12
CA TYR A 320 7.10 -1.54 -21.52
C TYR A 320 5.79 -0.86 -21.96
N MET A 321 4.65 -1.32 -21.45
CA MET A 321 3.35 -0.71 -21.75
C MET A 321 3.23 0.66 -21.07
N TRP A 322 3.58 0.74 -19.78
CA TRP A 322 3.63 2.01 -19.07
C TRP A 322 4.56 3.02 -19.77
N LEU A 323 5.71 2.56 -20.24
CA LEU A 323 6.68 3.38 -20.94
C LEU A 323 6.08 4.00 -22.21
N LEU A 324 5.40 3.21 -23.05
CA LEU A 324 4.76 3.69 -24.28
C LEU A 324 3.68 4.74 -24.01
N GLU A 325 2.94 4.60 -22.90
CA GLU A 325 1.89 5.53 -22.49
C GLU A 325 2.44 6.88 -22.01
N ASN A 326 3.70 6.93 -21.56
CA ASN A 326 4.30 8.10 -20.91
C ASN A 326 5.45 8.75 -21.71
N LEU A 327 5.68 8.30 -22.96
CA LEU A 327 6.71 8.86 -23.85
C LEU A 327 6.19 9.94 -24.83
N TYR A 328 4.90 10.31 -24.79
CA TYR A 328 4.27 11.27 -25.71
C TYR A 328 3.73 12.54 -25.05
#